data_AF-A0A933LR31-F1
#
_entry.id   AF-A0A933LR31-F1
#
_cell.length_a   1.000
_cell.length_b   1.000
_cell.length_c   1.000
_cell.angle_alpha   90.00
_cell.angle_beta   90.00
_cell.angle_gamma   90.00
#
_symmetry.space_group_name_H-M   'P 1'
#
loop_
_entity.id
_entity.type
_entity.pdbx_description
1 polymer ?
#
loop_
_entity_poly.entity_id
_entity_poly.type
_entity_poly.pdbx_seq_one_letter_code
_entity_poly.pdbx_strand_id
1 'polypeptide(L)'
;MTKSALSKEVLEEIRTLPAPQLRELRTYVFFLKARRAMDPSQLYFWTKRWQAWEREADADKRAGRVLDDGTVPGLLKALRRR
;
A
#
# COMPACT_ATOMS: atom_id res chain seq x y z
N MET A 1 -19.70 -6.13 26.97
CA MET A 1 -19.03 -4.80 27.09
C MET A 1 -19.59 -3.86 26.04
N THR A 2 -19.94 -2.62 26.40
CA THR A 2 -20.50 -1.65 25.44
C THR A 2 -19.39 -0.95 24.67
N LYS A 3 -19.66 -0.45 23.46
CA LYS A 3 -18.70 0.36 22.67
C LYS A 3 -18.13 1.52 23.49
N SER A 4 -18.97 2.17 24.30
CA SER A 4 -18.60 3.28 25.17
C SER A 4 -17.58 2.85 26.23
N ALA A 5 -17.83 1.72 26.93
CA ALA A 5 -16.92 1.19 27.94
C ALA A 5 -15.56 0.81 27.35
N LEU A 6 -15.55 0.06 26.24
CA LEU A 6 -14.30 -0.34 25.56
C LEU A 6 -13.51 0.87 25.06
N SER A 7 -14.18 1.90 24.53
CA SER A 7 -13.51 3.11 24.05
C SER A 7 -12.81 3.84 25.19
N LYS A 8 -13.41 3.83 26.39
CA LYS A 8 -12.83 4.45 27.58
C LYS A 8 -11.59 3.69 28.06
N GLU A 9 -11.66 2.36 28.16
CA GLU A 9 -10.51 1.53 28.56
C GLU A 9 -9.31 1.71 27.62
N VAL A 10 -9.54 1.63 26.30
CA VAL A 10 -8.49 1.84 25.29
C VAL A 10 -7.85 3.23 25.41
N LEU A 11 -8.65 4.27 25.70
CA LEU A 11 -8.10 5.62 25.89
C LEU A 11 -7.19 5.72 27.12
N GLU A 12 -7.55 5.08 28.23
CA GLU A 12 -6.70 5.07 29.43
C GLU A 12 -5.38 4.32 29.17
N GLU A 13 -5.41 3.17 28.48
CA GLU A 13 -4.19 2.44 28.11
C GLU A 13 -3.27 3.30 27.24
N ILE A 14 -3.82 3.92 26.18
CA ILE A 14 -3.05 4.76 25.24
C ILE A 14 -2.33 5.89 25.96
N ARG A 15 -2.96 6.50 26.99
CA ARG A 15 -2.34 7.60 27.76
C ARG A 15 -1.10 7.20 28.52
N THR A 16 -0.95 5.91 28.84
CA THR A 16 0.21 5.39 29.56
C THR A 16 1.37 5.01 28.64
N LEU A 17 1.15 4.97 27.31
CA LEU A 17 2.14 4.47 26.37
C LEU A 17 3.27 5.49 26.09
N PRO A 18 4.53 5.04 26.00
CA PRO A 18 5.65 5.86 25.58
C PRO A 18 5.57 6.25 24.09
N ALA A 19 6.23 7.35 23.72
CA ALA A 19 6.20 7.92 22.37
C ALA A 19 6.53 6.95 21.21
N PRO A 20 7.48 5.99 21.33
CA PRO A 20 7.71 5.00 20.28
C PRO A 20 6.48 4.13 20.01
N GLN A 21 5.81 3.66 21.06
CA GLN A 21 4.62 2.83 20.94
C GLN A 21 3.42 3.63 20.42
N LEU A 22 3.31 4.91 20.79
CA LEU A 22 2.30 5.80 20.20
C LEU A 22 2.47 5.99 18.69
N ARG A 23 3.72 6.00 18.19
CA ARG A 23 4.00 6.06 16.73
C ARG A 23 3.58 4.77 16.02
N GLU A 24 3.82 3.63 16.63
CA GLU A 24 3.38 2.33 16.11
C GLU A 24 1.85 2.24 16.10
N LEU A 25 1.19 2.60 17.21
CA LEU A 25 -0.26 2.62 17.32
C LEU A 25 -0.88 3.56 16.28
N ARG A 26 -0.31 4.76 16.06
CA ARG A 26 -0.76 5.68 15.01
C ARG A 26 -0.73 5.02 13.63
N THR A 27 0.33 4.27 13.33
CA THR A 27 0.47 3.51 12.08
C THR A 27 -0.61 2.43 11.98
N TYR A 28 -0.88 1.71 13.07
CA TYR A 28 -1.93 0.68 13.10
C TYR A 28 -3.33 1.28 12.94
N VAL A 29 -3.64 2.40 13.60
CA VAL A 29 -4.93 3.11 13.42
C VAL A 29 -5.10 3.59 11.98
N PHE A 30 -4.04 4.09 11.36
CA PHE A 30 -4.05 4.43 9.93
C PHE A 30 -4.38 3.20 9.09
N PHE A 31 -3.73 2.07 9.36
CA PHE A 31 -4.02 0.80 8.69
C PHE A 31 -5.47 0.35 8.90
N LEU A 32 -6.03 0.41 10.11
CA LEU A 32 -7.43 0.03 10.38
C LEU A 32 -8.43 0.87 9.57
N LYS A 33 -8.15 2.17 9.41
CA LYS A 33 -8.95 3.08 8.57
C LYS A 33 -8.81 2.72 7.08
N ALA A 34 -7.58 2.49 6.64
CA ALA A 34 -7.24 2.13 5.28
C ALA A 34 -7.74 0.75 4.85
N ARG A 35 -7.77 -0.24 5.75
CA ARG A 35 -8.15 -1.63 5.44
C ARG A 35 -9.59 -1.77 4.92
N ARG A 36 -10.47 -0.83 5.27
CA ARG A 36 -11.83 -0.79 4.68
C ARG A 36 -11.83 -0.40 3.20
N ALA A 37 -10.76 0.24 2.73
CA ALA A 37 -10.57 0.68 1.35
C ALA A 37 -9.46 -0.09 0.61
N MET A 38 -8.62 -0.87 1.31
CA MET A 38 -7.44 -1.53 0.75
C MET A 38 -7.27 -2.94 1.32
N ASP A 39 -7.04 -3.92 0.44
CA ASP A 39 -6.69 -5.29 0.81
C ASP A 39 -5.32 -5.30 1.50
N PRO A 40 -5.19 -5.87 2.73
CA PRO A 40 -3.91 -6.02 3.43
C PRO A 40 -2.82 -6.71 2.60
N SER A 41 -3.19 -7.67 1.74
CA SER A 41 -2.25 -8.36 0.85
C SER A 41 -1.59 -7.42 -0.17
N GLN A 42 -2.17 -6.24 -0.39
CA GLN A 42 -1.74 -5.23 -1.35
C GLN A 42 -1.05 -4.02 -0.71
N LEU A 43 -0.71 -4.08 0.59
CA LEU A 43 0.04 -3.02 1.28
C LEU A 43 1.37 -2.68 0.59
N TYR A 44 2.02 -3.67 -0.03
CA TYR A 44 3.32 -3.49 -0.69
C TYR A 44 3.28 -2.47 -1.84
N PHE A 45 2.13 -2.31 -2.52
CA PHE A 45 1.93 -1.32 -3.59
C PHE A 45 2.21 0.11 -3.12
N TRP A 46 1.97 0.38 -1.83
CA TRP A 46 2.11 1.71 -1.23
C TRP A 46 3.50 1.96 -0.63
N THR A 47 4.42 1.01 -0.75
CA THR A 47 5.80 1.22 -0.30
C THR A 47 6.51 2.23 -1.19
N LYS A 48 7.43 3.02 -0.62
CA LYS A 48 8.24 3.98 -1.38
C LYS A 48 8.98 3.33 -2.56
N ARG A 49 9.42 2.08 -2.39
CA ARG A 49 10.11 1.30 -3.42
C ARG A 49 9.18 0.97 -4.58
N TRP A 50 7.99 0.43 -4.31
CA TRP A 50 7.01 0.12 -5.36
C TRP A 50 6.62 1.37 -6.14
N GLN A 51 6.31 2.46 -5.43
CA GLN A 51 5.94 3.73 -6.06
C GLN A 51 7.08 4.33 -6.91
N ALA A 52 8.35 4.01 -6.62
CA ALA A 52 9.46 4.39 -7.49
C ALA A 52 9.45 3.62 -8.81
N TRP A 53 9.21 2.30 -8.77
CA TRP A 53 9.08 1.47 -9.96
C TRP A 53 7.86 1.85 -10.82
N GLU A 54 6.72 2.20 -10.20
CA GLU A 54 5.55 2.71 -10.93
C GLU A 54 5.89 3.99 -11.71
N ARG A 55 6.63 4.93 -11.10
CA ARG A 55 7.05 6.16 -11.78
C ARG A 55 7.99 5.90 -12.95
N GLU A 56 8.89 4.94 -12.81
CA GLU A 56 9.80 4.50 -13.89
C GLU A 56 9.01 3.88 -15.04
N ALA A 57 8.10 2.94 -14.74
CA ALA A 57 7.24 2.31 -15.73
C ALA A 57 6.35 3.35 -16.47
N ASP A 58 5.82 4.34 -15.76
CA ASP A 58 5.04 5.42 -16.38
C ASP A 58 5.89 6.39 -17.20
N ALA A 59 7.16 6.59 -16.85
CA ALA A 59 8.10 7.32 -17.70
C ALA A 59 8.39 6.56 -18.99
N ASP A 60 8.57 5.23 -18.92
CA ASP A 60 8.75 4.37 -20.09
C ASP A 60 7.53 4.39 -21.01
N LYS A 61 6.33 4.24 -20.45
CA LYS A 61 5.07 4.35 -21.23
C LYS A 61 4.97 5.69 -21.94
N ARG A 62 5.23 6.80 -21.24
CA ARG A 62 5.20 8.15 -21.84
C ARG A 62 6.25 8.35 -22.93
N ALA A 63 7.41 7.70 -22.79
CA ALA A 63 8.46 7.71 -23.79
C ALA A 63 8.22 6.70 -24.94
N GLY A 64 7.08 6.01 -24.97
CA GLY A 64 6.76 5.00 -25.99
C GLY A 64 7.58 3.72 -25.88
N ARG A 65 8.26 3.47 -24.76
CA ARG A 65 9.04 2.25 -24.49
C ARG A 65 8.13 1.10 -24.03
N VAL A 66 7.07 0.84 -24.79
CA VAL A 66 6.13 -0.26 -24.54
C VAL A 66 6.35 -1.34 -25.60
N LEU A 67 6.35 -2.60 -25.18
CA LEU A 67 6.47 -3.73 -26.09
C LEU A 67 5.12 -4.02 -26.75
N ASP A 68 5.09 -3.96 -28.08
CA ASP A 68 3.90 -4.16 -28.93
C ASP A 68 2.74 -3.25 -28.45
N ASP A 69 1.67 -3.81 -27.89
CA ASP A 69 0.51 -3.09 -27.39
C ASP A 69 0.44 -3.00 -25.85
N GLY A 70 1.48 -3.46 -25.14
CA GLY A 70 1.52 -3.50 -23.69
C GLY A 70 0.66 -4.61 -23.06
N THR A 71 0.15 -5.54 -23.88
CA THR A 71 -0.61 -6.71 -23.41
C THR A 71 0.28 -7.94 -23.26
N VAL A 72 -0.20 -8.95 -22.52
CA VAL A 72 0.49 -10.24 -22.43
C VAL A 72 0.62 -10.92 -23.80
N PRO A 73 -0.43 -10.99 -24.66
CA PRO A 73 -0.27 -11.46 -26.04
C PRO A 73 0.77 -10.70 -26.85
N GLY A 74 0.79 -9.35 -26.74
CA GLY A 74 1.78 -8.51 -27.40
C GLY A 74 3.21 -8.82 -26.94
N LEU A 75 3.41 -8.99 -25.63
CA LEU A 75 4.68 -9.43 -25.06
C LEU A 75 5.13 -10.78 -25.62
N LEU A 76 4.25 -11.79 -25.62
CA LEU A 76 4.58 -13.13 -26.12
C LEU A 76 4.94 -13.10 -27.61
N LYS A 77 4.23 -12.29 -28.39
CA LYS A 77 4.52 -12.08 -29.81
C LYS A 77 5.86 -11.39 -30.03
N ALA A 78 6.21 -10.38 -29.21
CA ALA A 78 7.49 -9.71 -29.27
C ALA A 78 8.66 -10.64 -28.92
N LEU A 79 8.50 -11.48 -27.89
CA LEU A 79 9.54 -12.42 -27.45
C LEU A 79 9.81 -13.53 -28.48
N ARG A 80 8.79 -14.00 -29.21
CA ARG A 80 8.96 -15.00 -30.28
C ARG A 80 9.69 -14.48 -31.52
N ARG A 81 9.85 -13.16 -31.66
CA ARG A 81 10.53 -12.50 -32.79
C ARG A 81 12.01 -12.21 -32.54
N ARG A 82 12.50 -12.50 -31.32
CA ARG A 82 13.91 -12.45 -30.95
C ARG A 82 14.52 -13.84 -31.06
#